data_AF-A0A7X9FIV6-F1
#
_entry.id   AF-A0A7X9FIV6-F1
#
_cell.length_a   1.000
_cell.length_b   1.000
_cell.length_c   1.000
_cell.angle_alpha   90.00
_cell.angle_beta   90.00
_cell.angle_gamma   90.00
#
_symmetry.space_group_name_H-M   'P 1'
#
loop_
_entity.id
_entity.type
_entity.pdbx_description
1 polymer ?
#
loop_
_entity_poly.entity_id
_entity_poly.type
_entity_poly.pdbx_seq_one_letter_code
_entity_poly.pdbx_strand_id
1 'polypeptide(L)'
;MATGISDIYLTGLRLPRGADADAAKVGESTRVQSAVRATGLGGGSTRLAHHRITDALAQSLTRRLTEFGAVLDRFSWPSETWPWSRARLVVRDQETEKSLSADTAPAYTAVPFYKYFSKGGATLTQASGIAAGDYSFRVTQGNVSRTLTVGVAEGDSWGDVLTTVKNAVNATDLSVRADIQRQQAPFTLDPSLATTGYVLSLSVNPSREDQEVTVTDTSGHLMSELGLTRSALANLPAETGLTRIAVLRAS
;
A
#
# COMPACT_ATOMS: atom_id res chain seq x y z
N MET A 1 -11.39 23.70 -13.50
CA MET A 1 -10.04 23.36 -13.98
C MET A 1 -9.05 24.21 -13.22
N ALA A 2 -8.31 23.60 -12.30
CA ALA A 2 -7.21 24.25 -11.59
C ALA A 2 -6.08 23.21 -11.48
N THR A 3 -5.05 23.38 -12.30
CA THR A 3 -3.83 22.58 -12.29
C THR A 3 -2.96 23.03 -11.12
N GLY A 4 -3.01 22.29 -10.02
CA GLY A 4 -2.10 22.47 -8.88
C GLY A 4 -0.79 21.74 -9.14
N ILE A 5 0.27 22.51 -9.40
CA ILE A 5 1.66 22.03 -9.38
C ILE A 5 1.96 21.68 -7.93
N SER A 6 2.26 20.40 -7.66
CA SER A 6 2.74 19.98 -6.35
C SER A 6 4.25 20.18 -6.28
N ASP A 7 4.66 21.23 -5.57
CA ASP A 7 6.06 21.42 -5.18
C ASP A 7 6.43 20.35 -4.14
N ILE A 8 7.34 19.45 -4.51
CA ILE A 8 7.93 18.49 -3.57
C ILE A 8 9.03 19.22 -2.80
N TYR A 9 8.73 19.59 -1.55
CA TYR A 9 9.74 20.07 -0.61
C TYR A 9 10.56 18.87 -0.11
N LEU A 10 11.80 18.75 -0.57
CA LEU A 10 12.81 17.87 0.04
C LEU A 10 13.32 18.51 1.34
N THR A 11 12.53 18.46 2.39
CA THR A 11 12.98 18.77 3.75
C THR A 11 13.68 17.56 4.34
N GLY A 12 15.00 17.65 4.50
CA GLY A 12 15.74 16.84 5.48
C GLY A 12 16.70 15.80 4.90
N LEU A 13 17.82 16.27 4.33
CA LEU A 13 19.03 15.45 4.27
C LEU A 13 19.66 15.45 5.67
N ARG A 14 19.29 14.47 6.51
CA ARG A 14 19.98 14.22 7.78
C ARG A 14 21.24 13.42 7.48
N LEU A 15 22.38 14.11 7.47
CA LEU A 15 23.70 13.49 7.46
C LEU A 15 23.85 12.57 8.70
N PRO A 16 24.43 11.37 8.57
CA PRO A 16 24.67 10.50 9.71
C PRO A 16 25.63 11.18 10.70
N ARG A 17 25.22 11.21 11.97
CA ARG A 17 26.04 11.64 13.11
C ARG A 17 27.26 10.74 13.23
N GLY A 18 28.44 11.34 13.09
CA GLY A 18 29.72 10.66 13.26
C GLY A 18 30.88 11.49 12.73
N ALA A 19 30.93 12.77 13.08
CA ALA A 19 32.10 13.64 12.92
C ALA A 19 31.93 14.84 13.86
N ASP A 20 32.01 14.58 15.16
CA ASP A 20 32.24 15.64 16.15
C ASP A 20 33.67 16.16 15.97
N ALA A 21 33.81 17.34 15.36
CA ALA A 21 34.71 18.41 15.76
C ALA A 21 34.66 19.52 14.70
N ASP A 22 34.67 20.77 15.17
CA ASP A 22 34.69 22.01 14.39
C ASP A 22 33.37 22.47 13.75
N ALA A 23 32.34 22.56 14.61
CA ALA A 23 31.48 23.74 14.61
C ALA A 23 32.33 25.02 14.86
N ALA A 24 33.01 25.52 13.83
CA ALA A 24 33.60 26.84 13.84
C ALA A 24 33.61 27.45 12.44
N LYS A 25 32.80 28.53 12.30
CA LYS A 25 32.80 29.54 11.22
C LYS A 25 31.96 29.22 9.98
N VAL A 26 30.64 29.14 10.19
CA VAL A 26 29.69 29.83 9.28
C VAL A 26 29.93 31.32 9.46
N GLY A 27 30.89 31.87 8.74
CA GLY A 27 31.37 33.23 8.96
C GLY A 27 32.32 33.69 7.86
N GLU A 28 31.95 33.45 6.59
CA GLU A 28 32.82 33.80 5.47
C GLU A 28 32.12 34.58 4.34
N SER A 29 30.95 35.17 4.62
CA SER A 29 30.34 36.20 3.75
C SER A 29 30.71 37.64 4.14
N THR A 30 31.45 37.87 5.23
CA THR A 30 31.67 39.23 5.77
C THR A 30 33.10 39.76 5.59
N ARG A 31 34.05 39.00 5.02
CA ARG A 31 35.47 39.42 4.97
C ARG A 31 36.01 39.91 3.62
N VAL A 32 35.15 40.22 2.65
CA VAL A 32 35.61 40.88 1.40
C VAL A 32 35.56 42.42 1.51
N GLN A 33 34.79 42.99 2.45
CA GLN A 33 34.69 44.45 2.59
C GLN A 33 35.81 45.10 3.44
N SER A 34 36.65 44.32 4.13
CA SER A 34 37.68 44.87 5.02
C SER A 34 38.98 45.28 4.31
N ALA A 35 39.21 44.84 3.08
CA ALA A 35 40.47 45.10 2.37
C ALA A 35 40.49 46.43 1.60
N VAL A 36 39.35 47.13 1.46
CA VAL A 36 39.26 48.37 0.67
C VAL A 36 39.56 49.63 1.49
N ARG A 37 39.74 49.50 2.82
CA ARG A 37 39.93 50.64 3.71
C ARG A 37 41.33 50.74 4.32
N ALA A 38 42.36 50.44 3.53
CA ALA A 38 43.72 50.85 3.83
C ALA A 38 44.56 50.84 2.55
N THR A 39 44.61 51.97 1.85
CA THR A 39 45.84 52.52 1.23
C THR A 39 45.48 53.73 0.39
N GLY A 40 45.83 54.92 0.89
CA GLY A 40 46.19 56.02 0.02
C GLY A 40 47.55 55.75 -0.63
N LEU A 41 47.74 56.37 -1.80
CA LEU A 41 49.01 56.62 -2.52
C LEU A 41 49.58 55.44 -3.34
N GLY A 42 49.68 55.66 -4.66
CA GLY A 42 50.55 54.91 -5.58
C GLY A 42 49.81 54.16 -6.70
N GLY A 43 49.98 54.57 -7.96
CA GLY A 43 49.38 53.94 -9.15
C GLY A 43 49.82 52.50 -9.47
N GLY A 44 50.68 51.87 -8.65
CA GLY A 44 51.06 50.46 -8.74
C GLY A 44 50.23 49.52 -7.85
N SER A 45 49.55 50.06 -6.82
CA SER A 45 48.86 49.31 -5.77
C SER A 45 47.53 48.73 -6.24
N THR A 46 46.86 49.39 -7.19
CA THR A 46 45.55 48.98 -7.71
C THR A 46 45.65 47.71 -8.54
N ARG A 47 46.66 47.55 -9.40
CA ARG A 47 46.86 46.32 -10.19
C ARG A 47 47.13 45.10 -9.32
N LEU A 48 47.98 45.23 -8.30
CA LEU A 48 48.29 44.14 -7.37
C LEU A 48 47.07 43.76 -6.50
N ALA A 49 46.28 44.75 -6.07
CA ALA A 49 45.02 44.50 -5.35
C ALA A 49 43.97 43.81 -6.24
N HIS A 50 43.85 44.21 -7.51
CA HIS A 50 42.96 43.56 -8.47
C HIS A 50 43.38 42.11 -8.73
N HIS A 51 44.67 41.84 -8.94
CA HIS A 51 45.18 40.47 -9.14
C HIS A 51 44.88 39.56 -7.95
N ARG A 52 45.07 40.04 -6.71
CA ARG A 52 44.76 39.24 -5.52
C ARG A 52 43.27 38.91 -5.38
N ILE A 53 42.39 39.84 -5.74
CA ILE A 53 40.93 39.62 -5.70
C ILE A 53 40.52 38.64 -6.79
N THR A 54 41.05 38.77 -8.01
CA THR A 54 40.76 37.83 -9.10
C THR A 54 41.26 36.43 -8.78
N ASP A 55 42.44 36.30 -8.17
CA ASP A 55 43.01 35.01 -7.77
C ASP A 55 42.17 34.35 -6.67
N ALA A 56 41.73 35.12 -5.67
CA ALA A 56 40.86 34.62 -4.60
C ALA A 56 39.50 34.15 -5.13
N LEU A 57 38.90 34.90 -6.07
CA LEU A 57 37.64 34.52 -6.71
C LEU A 57 37.81 33.26 -7.57
N ALA A 58 38.88 33.17 -8.36
CA ALA A 58 39.19 32.01 -9.18
C ALA A 58 39.42 30.74 -8.33
N GLN A 59 40.14 30.86 -7.21
CA GLN A 59 40.33 29.77 -6.25
C GLN A 59 39.00 29.35 -5.61
N SER A 60 38.15 30.30 -5.24
CA SER A 60 36.84 30.02 -4.65
C SER A 60 35.90 29.31 -5.63
N LEU A 61 35.92 29.69 -6.92
CA LEU A 61 35.15 29.05 -7.97
C LEU A 61 35.67 27.64 -8.23
N THR A 62 37.00 27.47 -8.31
CA THR A 62 37.64 26.17 -8.51
C THR A 62 37.30 25.21 -7.38
N ARG A 63 37.34 25.68 -6.12
CA ARG A 63 36.94 24.88 -4.96
C ARG A 63 35.48 24.45 -5.05
N ARG A 64 34.56 25.38 -5.36
CA ARG A 64 33.13 25.07 -5.50
C ARG A 64 32.84 24.09 -6.64
N LEU A 65 33.54 24.23 -7.77
CA LEU A 65 33.40 23.30 -8.90
C LEU A 65 33.94 21.91 -8.55
N THR A 66 35.03 21.84 -7.79
CA THR A 66 35.59 20.57 -7.32
C THR A 66 34.67 19.90 -6.30
N GLU A 67 34.13 20.66 -5.35
CA GLU A 67 33.14 20.20 -4.38
C GLU A 67 31.86 19.71 -5.08
N PHE A 68 31.38 20.45 -6.09
CA PHE A 68 30.21 20.06 -6.89
C PHE A 68 30.47 18.78 -7.70
N GLY A 69 31.63 18.67 -8.34
CA GLY A 69 32.05 17.46 -9.04
C GLY A 69 32.11 16.25 -8.09
N ALA A 70 32.69 16.41 -6.91
CA ALA A 70 32.75 15.36 -5.90
C ALA A 70 31.37 14.93 -5.38
N VAL A 71 30.39 15.85 -5.34
CA VAL A 71 29.00 15.52 -4.99
C VAL A 71 28.32 14.78 -6.13
N LEU A 72 28.53 15.19 -7.38
CA LEU A 72 27.99 14.49 -8.56
C LEU A 72 28.57 13.09 -8.71
N ASP A 73 29.86 12.90 -8.46
CA ASP A 73 30.51 11.58 -8.52
C ASP A 73 30.00 10.60 -7.45
N ARG A 74 29.52 11.13 -6.33
CA ARG A 74 28.89 10.34 -5.24
C ARG A 74 27.39 10.14 -5.47
N PHE A 75 26.79 10.91 -6.36
CA PHE A 75 25.39 10.77 -6.68
C PHE A 75 25.21 9.54 -7.56
N SER A 76 24.39 8.61 -7.09
CA SER A 76 23.97 7.45 -7.85
C SER A 76 22.46 7.50 -8.02
N TRP A 77 22.01 7.24 -9.25
CA TRP A 77 20.59 7.12 -9.52
C TRP A 77 20.03 5.87 -8.84
N PRO A 78 18.81 5.94 -8.28
CA PRO A 78 18.15 4.77 -7.74
C PRO A 78 18.07 3.66 -8.79
N SER A 79 18.53 2.47 -8.42
CA SER A 79 18.43 1.28 -9.27
C SER A 79 17.52 0.24 -8.62
N GLU A 80 16.93 -0.63 -9.43
CA GLU A 80 16.03 -1.69 -8.97
C GLU A 80 16.70 -2.69 -8.02
N THR A 81 18.04 -2.70 -7.97
CA THR A 81 18.83 -3.58 -7.09
C THR A 81 19.03 -3.03 -5.69
N TRP A 82 18.66 -1.77 -5.43
CA TRP A 82 18.85 -1.15 -4.13
C TRP A 82 17.94 -1.78 -3.07
N PRO A 83 18.37 -1.99 -1.83
CA PRO A 83 17.55 -2.63 -0.79
C PRO A 83 16.21 -1.93 -0.54
N TRP A 84 16.14 -0.63 -0.84
CA TRP A 84 14.96 0.20 -0.67
C TRP A 84 14.16 0.44 -1.95
N SER A 85 14.62 -0.02 -3.12
CA SER A 85 13.80 0.01 -4.35
C SER A 85 12.54 -0.83 -4.20
N ARG A 86 12.58 -1.83 -3.30
CA ARG A 86 11.46 -2.69 -2.91
C ARG A 86 10.94 -2.38 -1.50
N ALA A 87 11.46 -1.35 -0.85
CA ALA A 87 10.95 -0.97 0.47
C ALA A 87 9.57 -0.33 0.31
N ARG A 88 8.66 -0.77 1.17
CA ARG A 88 7.33 -0.19 1.30
C ARG A 88 7.39 0.81 2.45
N LEU A 89 7.07 2.06 2.17
CA LEU A 89 7.03 3.12 3.18
C LEU A 89 5.59 3.35 3.62
N VAL A 90 5.34 3.24 4.92
CA VAL A 90 4.09 3.68 5.53
C VAL A 90 4.29 5.11 6.02
N VAL A 91 3.66 6.06 5.35
CA VAL A 91 3.61 7.45 5.82
C VAL A 91 2.35 7.60 6.66
N ARG A 92 2.53 7.88 7.95
CA ARG A 92 1.42 8.09 8.89
C ARG A 92 1.11 9.58 8.98
N ASP A 93 -0.18 9.90 9.04
CA ASP A 93 -0.66 11.25 9.32
C ASP A 93 -0.89 11.42 10.83
N GLN A 94 -0.59 12.61 11.38
CA GLN A 94 -0.65 12.86 12.83
C GLN A 94 -2.07 12.66 13.40
N GLU A 95 -3.11 12.85 12.58
CA GLU A 95 -4.50 12.65 13.02
C GLU A 95 -4.93 11.18 13.12
N THR A 96 -4.22 10.27 12.43
CA THR A 96 -4.54 8.83 12.40
C THR A 96 -3.63 7.98 13.30
N GLU A 97 -2.60 8.58 13.90
CA GLU A 97 -1.56 7.89 14.67
C GLU A 97 -2.09 7.10 15.88
N LYS A 98 -3.24 7.51 16.44
CA LYS A 98 -3.87 6.84 17.58
C LYS A 98 -4.95 5.83 17.21
N SER A 99 -5.44 5.83 15.97
CA SER A 99 -6.60 5.03 15.54
C SER A 99 -6.26 3.99 14.48
N LEU A 100 -5.12 4.11 13.79
CA LEU A 100 -4.76 3.25 12.68
C LEU A 100 -3.30 2.80 12.82
N SER A 101 -3.09 1.47 12.84
CA SER A 101 -1.77 0.88 12.61
C SER A 101 -1.73 0.34 11.18
N ALA A 102 -0.59 0.53 10.53
CA ALA A 102 -0.29 -0.05 9.24
C ALA A 102 1.12 -0.63 9.29
N ASP A 103 1.22 -1.88 8.83
CA ASP A 103 2.44 -2.67 8.76
C ASP A 103 2.64 -3.14 7.32
N THR A 104 3.91 -3.22 6.89
CA THR A 104 4.23 -3.69 5.55
C THR A 104 4.59 -5.16 5.59
N ALA A 105 3.76 -6.00 4.97
CA ALA A 105 4.14 -7.38 4.72
C ALA A 105 5.30 -7.41 3.70
N PRO A 106 6.30 -8.28 3.88
CA PRO A 106 7.32 -8.55 2.88
C PRO A 106 6.72 -8.83 1.49
N ALA A 107 7.50 -8.57 0.44
CA ALA A 107 7.09 -8.97 -0.90
C ALA A 107 6.82 -10.48 -0.94
N TYR A 108 5.77 -10.89 -1.67
CA TYR A 108 5.35 -12.29 -1.83
C TYR A 108 4.82 -13.02 -0.58
N THR A 109 4.71 -12.34 0.58
CA THR A 109 4.03 -12.87 1.77
C THR A 109 2.63 -12.31 1.95
N ALA A 110 2.14 -11.52 0.99
CA ALA A 110 0.79 -10.99 1.02
C ALA A 110 -0.19 -12.14 0.85
N VAL A 111 -0.99 -12.40 1.87
CA VAL A 111 -2.02 -13.43 1.83
C VAL A 111 -3.34 -12.80 1.40
N PRO A 112 -4.07 -13.37 0.42
CA PRO A 112 -5.35 -12.81 0.01
C PRO A 112 -6.36 -12.88 1.14
N PHE A 113 -7.03 -11.75 1.39
CA PHE A 113 -8.10 -11.64 2.37
C PHE A 113 -9.28 -12.54 1.98
N TYR A 114 -9.75 -12.41 0.74
CA TYR A 114 -10.81 -13.23 0.17
C TYR A 114 -10.24 -14.53 -0.39
N LYS A 115 -10.91 -15.65 -0.12
CA LYS A 115 -10.52 -16.99 -0.55
C LYS A 115 -11.44 -17.52 -1.64
N TYR A 116 -12.74 -17.23 -1.54
CA TYR A 116 -13.76 -17.71 -2.47
C TYR A 116 -14.83 -16.65 -2.73
N PHE A 117 -15.42 -16.72 -3.92
CA PHE A 117 -16.60 -15.95 -4.31
C PHE A 117 -17.63 -16.86 -4.99
N SER A 118 -18.92 -16.67 -4.69
CA SER A 118 -20.00 -17.29 -5.47
C SER A 118 -20.21 -16.56 -6.79
N LYS A 119 -20.97 -17.16 -7.70
CA LYS A 119 -21.55 -16.44 -8.83
C LYS A 119 -22.46 -15.30 -8.33
N GLY A 120 -22.60 -14.26 -9.15
CA GLY A 120 -23.46 -13.12 -8.87
C GLY A 120 -24.92 -13.38 -9.20
N GLY A 121 -25.80 -13.03 -8.27
CA GLY A 121 -27.24 -12.94 -8.51
C GLY A 121 -27.69 -11.51 -8.72
N ALA A 122 -28.47 -11.22 -9.76
CA ALA A 122 -28.82 -9.86 -10.16
C ALA A 122 -29.48 -9.05 -9.01
N THR A 123 -30.37 -9.68 -8.25
CA THR A 123 -30.97 -9.12 -7.03
C THR A 123 -30.98 -10.15 -5.90
N LEU A 124 -31.19 -9.70 -4.66
CA LEU A 124 -31.38 -10.62 -3.52
C LEU A 124 -32.72 -11.34 -3.59
N THR A 125 -33.76 -10.70 -4.15
CA THR A 125 -35.13 -11.22 -4.19
C THR A 125 -35.42 -12.12 -5.39
N GLN A 126 -34.48 -12.27 -6.33
CA GLN A 126 -34.67 -13.19 -7.45
C GLN A 126 -34.77 -14.64 -6.94
N ALA A 127 -35.49 -15.49 -7.66
CA ALA A 127 -35.50 -16.92 -7.36
C ALA A 127 -34.08 -17.48 -7.40
N SER A 128 -33.72 -18.31 -6.42
CA SER A 128 -32.38 -18.90 -6.35
C SER A 128 -32.07 -19.85 -7.50
N GLY A 129 -33.11 -20.53 -8.02
CA GLY A 129 -32.98 -21.60 -9.01
C GLY A 129 -32.36 -22.89 -8.45
N ILE A 130 -32.20 -22.96 -7.13
CA ILE A 130 -31.66 -24.11 -6.39
C ILE A 130 -32.86 -24.95 -5.93
N ALA A 131 -32.74 -26.27 -6.04
CA ALA A 131 -33.83 -27.16 -5.62
C ALA A 131 -34.04 -27.09 -4.10
N ALA A 132 -35.28 -27.33 -3.65
CA ALA A 132 -35.53 -27.45 -2.23
C ALA A 132 -34.89 -28.73 -1.68
N GLY A 133 -34.26 -28.64 -0.51
CA GLY A 133 -33.61 -29.79 0.12
C GLY A 133 -32.56 -29.40 1.16
N ASP A 134 -32.03 -30.43 1.84
CA ASP A 134 -30.93 -30.28 2.78
C ASP A 134 -29.60 -30.57 2.07
N TYR A 135 -28.71 -29.58 2.13
CA TYR A 135 -27.40 -29.61 1.49
C TYR A 135 -26.32 -29.68 2.56
N SER A 136 -25.30 -30.50 2.33
CA SER A 136 -24.16 -30.58 3.24
C SER A 136 -22.85 -30.31 2.51
N PHE A 137 -21.99 -29.53 3.14
CA PHE A 137 -20.66 -29.21 2.64
C PHE A 137 -19.66 -29.13 3.80
N ARG A 138 -18.39 -29.39 3.49
CA ARG A 138 -17.29 -29.31 4.44
C ARG A 138 -16.46 -28.07 4.16
N VAL A 139 -16.19 -27.30 5.21
CA VAL A 139 -15.20 -26.22 5.22
C VAL A 139 -14.00 -26.69 6.03
N THR A 140 -12.82 -26.62 5.42
CA THR A 140 -11.55 -26.96 6.09
C THR A 140 -10.66 -25.74 6.09
N GLN A 141 -10.11 -25.41 7.26
CA GLN A 141 -9.11 -24.37 7.45
C GLN A 141 -7.88 -25.02 8.09
N GLY A 142 -6.76 -25.04 7.37
CA GLY A 142 -5.57 -25.78 7.80
C GLY A 142 -5.91 -27.25 8.10
N ASN A 143 -5.70 -27.66 9.36
CA ASN A 143 -5.97 -29.03 9.82
C ASN A 143 -7.36 -29.23 10.46
N VAL A 144 -8.19 -28.19 10.53
CA VAL A 144 -9.50 -28.24 11.18
C VAL A 144 -10.61 -28.23 10.14
N SER A 145 -11.50 -29.22 10.19
CA SER A 145 -12.66 -29.32 9.30
C SER A 145 -13.98 -29.22 10.07
N ARG A 146 -14.98 -28.59 9.45
CA ARG A 146 -16.38 -28.56 9.92
C ARG A 146 -17.29 -28.94 8.77
N THR A 147 -18.20 -29.87 9.03
CA THR A 147 -19.30 -30.19 8.12
C THR A 147 -20.51 -29.35 8.52
N LEU A 148 -21.06 -28.65 7.53
CA LEU A 148 -22.21 -27.77 7.67
C LEU A 148 -23.37 -28.36 6.89
N THR A 149 -24.58 -28.16 7.42
CA THR A 149 -25.82 -28.53 6.77
C THR A 149 -26.69 -27.29 6.69
N VAL A 150 -27.26 -27.04 5.51
CA VAL A 150 -28.14 -25.91 5.23
C VAL A 150 -29.36 -26.41 4.48
N GLY A 151 -30.53 -25.99 4.94
CA GLY A 151 -31.79 -26.25 4.25
C GLY A 151 -32.08 -25.11 3.26
N VAL A 152 -32.48 -25.47 2.05
CA VAL A 152 -33.07 -24.54 1.08
C VAL A 152 -34.54 -24.91 0.95
N ALA A 153 -35.43 -23.95 1.21
CA ALA A 153 -36.86 -24.14 1.09
C ALA A 153 -37.33 -23.86 -0.34
N GLU A 154 -38.50 -24.41 -0.68
CA GLU A 154 -39.13 -24.12 -1.97
C GLU A 154 -39.49 -22.64 -2.05
N GLY A 155 -39.03 -21.98 -3.12
CA GLY A 155 -39.24 -20.56 -3.33
C GLY A 155 -38.21 -19.63 -2.67
N ASP A 156 -37.19 -20.17 -2.00
CA ASP A 156 -36.11 -19.36 -1.43
C ASP A 156 -35.47 -18.48 -2.49
N SER A 157 -35.33 -17.19 -2.16
CA SER A 157 -34.64 -16.25 -3.01
C SER A 157 -33.13 -16.47 -2.97
N TRP A 158 -32.42 -15.92 -3.95
CA TRP A 158 -30.97 -15.95 -3.98
C TRP A 158 -30.37 -15.39 -2.68
N GLY A 159 -30.94 -14.29 -2.17
CA GLY A 159 -30.53 -13.68 -0.91
C GLY A 159 -30.78 -14.56 0.31
N ASP A 160 -31.88 -15.33 0.33
CA ASP A 160 -32.18 -16.27 1.42
C ASP A 160 -31.13 -17.37 1.48
N VAL A 161 -30.83 -17.99 0.33
CA VAL A 161 -29.79 -19.04 0.24
C VAL A 161 -28.42 -18.50 0.65
N LEU A 162 -28.02 -17.32 0.14
CA LEU A 162 -26.74 -16.72 0.52
C LEU A 162 -26.70 -16.39 2.02
N THR A 163 -27.81 -15.94 2.60
CA THR A 163 -27.91 -15.61 4.03
C THR A 163 -27.81 -16.85 4.89
N THR A 164 -28.49 -17.94 4.51
CA THR A 164 -28.42 -19.23 5.21
C THR A 164 -26.99 -19.78 5.21
N VAL A 165 -26.32 -19.79 4.05
CA VAL A 165 -24.91 -20.22 3.96
C VAL A 165 -24.00 -19.30 4.77
N LYS A 166 -24.18 -17.98 4.66
CA LYS A 166 -23.42 -16.99 5.44
C LYS A 166 -23.53 -17.27 6.94
N ASN A 167 -24.75 -17.49 7.43
CA ASN A 167 -25.00 -17.74 8.85
C ASN A 167 -24.39 -19.08 9.30
N ALA A 168 -24.51 -20.13 8.49
CA ALA A 168 -23.93 -21.45 8.80
C ALA A 168 -22.40 -21.40 8.90
N VAL A 169 -21.72 -20.71 7.97
CA VAL A 169 -20.26 -20.55 8.02
C VAL A 169 -19.84 -19.69 9.22
N ASN A 170 -20.53 -18.57 9.44
CA ASN A 170 -20.20 -17.63 10.52
C ASN A 170 -20.50 -18.16 11.93
N ALA A 171 -21.33 -19.20 12.06
CA ALA A 171 -21.61 -19.87 13.32
C ALA A 171 -20.51 -20.87 13.73
N THR A 172 -19.55 -21.16 12.84
CA THR A 172 -18.42 -22.04 13.16
C THR A 172 -17.40 -21.38 14.08
N ASP A 173 -16.57 -22.20 14.70
CA ASP A 173 -15.36 -21.79 15.42
C ASP A 173 -14.15 -21.58 14.50
N LEU A 174 -14.32 -21.76 13.18
CA LEU A 174 -13.28 -21.46 12.21
C LEU A 174 -13.07 -19.94 12.12
N SER A 175 -11.87 -19.52 11.73
CA SER A 175 -11.57 -18.11 11.46
C SER A 175 -11.99 -17.66 10.05
N VAL A 176 -12.88 -18.42 9.40
CA VAL A 176 -13.46 -18.10 8.10
C VAL A 176 -14.70 -17.25 8.30
N ARG A 177 -14.78 -16.12 7.60
CA ARG A 177 -15.92 -15.22 7.60
C ARG A 177 -16.63 -15.29 6.26
N ALA A 178 -17.95 -15.42 6.29
CA ALA A 178 -18.81 -15.28 5.14
C ALA A 178 -19.50 -13.91 5.15
N ASP A 179 -19.54 -13.25 3.99
CA ASP A 179 -20.31 -12.02 3.81
C ASP A 179 -20.91 -11.87 2.42
N ILE A 180 -21.99 -11.10 2.31
CA ILE A 180 -22.70 -10.84 1.05
C ILE A 180 -22.27 -9.47 0.55
N GLN A 181 -21.70 -9.43 -0.66
CA GLN A 181 -21.20 -8.21 -1.28
C GLN A 181 -21.91 -7.95 -2.59
N ARG A 182 -22.05 -6.66 -2.94
CA ARG A 182 -22.63 -6.25 -4.21
C ARG A 182 -21.53 -5.83 -5.18
N GLN A 183 -21.39 -6.58 -6.27
CA GLN A 183 -20.54 -6.24 -7.40
C GLN A 183 -21.35 -5.48 -8.46
N GLN A 184 -21.00 -4.22 -8.71
CA GLN A 184 -21.69 -3.40 -9.72
C GLN A 184 -21.14 -3.58 -11.14
N ALA A 185 -19.85 -3.90 -11.26
CA ALA A 185 -19.17 -4.11 -12.52
C ALA A 185 -18.36 -5.42 -12.47
N PRO A 186 -18.27 -6.16 -13.59
CA PRO A 186 -17.43 -7.36 -13.67
C PRO A 186 -16.01 -7.11 -13.18
N PHE A 187 -15.39 -8.14 -12.62
CA PHE A 187 -13.97 -8.16 -12.21
C PHE A 187 -13.57 -7.13 -11.15
N THR A 188 -14.54 -6.47 -10.50
CA THR A 188 -14.27 -5.40 -9.54
C THR A 188 -13.87 -5.94 -8.16
N LEU A 189 -14.53 -7.00 -7.69
CA LEU A 189 -14.20 -7.65 -6.42
C LEU A 189 -13.07 -8.67 -6.59
N ASP A 190 -13.07 -9.41 -7.70
CA ASP A 190 -12.06 -10.40 -8.02
C ASP A 190 -11.89 -10.58 -9.54
N PRO A 191 -10.66 -10.75 -10.07
CA PRO A 191 -10.44 -11.03 -11.49
C PRO A 191 -11.12 -12.30 -12.01
N SER A 192 -11.49 -13.27 -11.15
CA SER A 192 -12.25 -14.46 -11.56
C SER A 192 -13.77 -14.23 -11.62
N LEU A 193 -14.26 -13.10 -11.10
CA LEU A 193 -15.68 -12.84 -10.95
C LEU A 193 -16.24 -11.96 -12.09
N ALA A 194 -16.62 -12.60 -13.20
CA ALA A 194 -17.21 -11.92 -14.35
C ALA A 194 -18.67 -11.46 -14.13
N THR A 195 -19.39 -12.08 -13.20
CA THR A 195 -20.82 -11.83 -12.97
C THR A 195 -21.07 -10.60 -12.09
N THR A 196 -22.12 -9.83 -12.37
CA THR A 196 -22.56 -8.72 -11.50
C THR A 196 -23.66 -9.14 -10.54
N GLY A 197 -23.94 -8.30 -9.53
CA GLY A 197 -24.99 -8.53 -8.55
C GLY A 197 -24.48 -8.88 -7.17
N TYR A 198 -25.27 -9.62 -6.39
CA TYR A 198 -24.93 -10.04 -5.04
C TYR A 198 -24.21 -11.38 -5.03
N VAL A 199 -23.03 -11.38 -4.40
CA VAL A 199 -22.14 -12.53 -4.27
C VAL A 199 -21.88 -12.85 -2.81
N LEU A 200 -21.72 -14.13 -2.50
CA LEU A 200 -21.16 -14.59 -1.25
C LEU A 200 -19.64 -14.56 -1.36
N SER A 201 -18.98 -14.00 -0.37
CA SER A 201 -17.53 -13.99 -0.21
C SER A 201 -17.15 -14.78 1.03
N LEU A 202 -16.09 -15.58 0.93
CA LEU A 202 -15.44 -16.21 2.07
C LEU A 202 -14.07 -15.57 2.27
N SER A 203 -13.78 -15.08 3.46
CA SER A 203 -12.52 -14.44 3.81
C SER A 203 -11.92 -15.01 5.08
N VAL A 204 -10.60 -14.84 5.23
CA VAL A 204 -9.89 -15.14 6.47
C VAL A 204 -9.10 -13.91 6.86
N ASN A 205 -9.11 -13.57 8.14
CA ASN A 205 -8.28 -12.47 8.63
C ASN A 205 -6.80 -12.77 8.32
N PRO A 206 -6.08 -11.90 7.60
CA PRO A 206 -4.68 -12.12 7.22
C PRO A 206 -3.73 -12.29 8.41
N SER A 207 -4.13 -11.90 9.62
CA SER A 207 -3.35 -12.12 10.84
C SER A 207 -3.40 -13.55 11.37
N ARG A 208 -4.23 -14.43 10.80
CA ARG A 208 -4.29 -15.84 11.18
C ARG A 208 -3.15 -16.62 10.53
N GLU A 209 -2.62 -17.62 11.24
CA GLU A 209 -1.60 -18.52 10.69
C GLU A 209 -2.18 -19.42 9.60
N ASP A 210 -3.35 -20.02 9.85
CA ASP A 210 -4.04 -20.88 8.89
C ASP A 210 -4.84 -20.06 7.87
N GLN A 211 -4.26 -19.92 6.69
CA GLN A 211 -4.81 -19.12 5.59
C GLN A 211 -5.40 -19.96 4.46
N GLU A 212 -5.08 -21.25 4.46
CA GLU A 212 -5.61 -22.19 3.49
C GLU A 212 -7.03 -22.58 3.89
N VAL A 213 -7.98 -22.25 3.02
CA VAL A 213 -9.36 -22.67 3.13
C VAL A 213 -9.67 -23.54 1.92
N THR A 214 -10.33 -24.66 2.19
CA THR A 214 -10.94 -25.50 1.16
C THR A 214 -12.41 -25.72 1.50
N VAL A 215 -13.24 -25.69 0.46
CA VAL A 215 -14.67 -25.96 0.56
C VAL A 215 -14.99 -27.14 -0.34
N THR A 216 -15.71 -28.13 0.17
CA THR A 216 -16.02 -29.35 -0.57
C THR A 216 -17.47 -29.75 -0.33
N ASP A 217 -18.25 -29.90 -1.40
CA ASP A 217 -19.60 -30.42 -1.30
C ASP A 217 -19.59 -31.88 -0.80
N THR A 218 -20.49 -32.18 0.13
CA THR A 218 -20.67 -33.53 0.70
C THR A 218 -21.98 -34.16 0.23
N SER A 219 -23.08 -33.39 0.20
CA SER A 219 -24.37 -33.81 -0.36
C SER A 219 -25.11 -32.64 -1.02
N GLY A 220 -25.82 -32.91 -2.11
CA GLY A 220 -26.65 -31.92 -2.82
C GLY A 220 -25.87 -30.91 -3.69
N HIS A 221 -24.56 -30.78 -3.56
CA HIS A 221 -23.72 -29.94 -4.43
C HIS A 221 -24.01 -28.43 -4.38
N LEU A 222 -24.46 -27.90 -3.23
CA LEU A 222 -24.84 -26.49 -3.10
C LEU A 222 -23.72 -25.52 -3.47
N MET A 223 -22.48 -25.78 -3.06
CA MET A 223 -21.36 -24.86 -3.34
C MET A 223 -21.07 -24.81 -4.84
N SER A 224 -21.21 -25.94 -5.52
CA SER A 224 -21.13 -26.05 -6.97
C SER A 224 -22.28 -25.30 -7.66
N GLU A 225 -23.52 -25.43 -7.16
CA GLU A 225 -24.68 -24.71 -7.70
C GLU A 225 -24.58 -23.19 -7.50
N LEU A 226 -24.04 -22.75 -6.35
CA LEU A 226 -23.68 -21.36 -6.10
C LEU A 226 -22.51 -20.87 -6.98
N GLY A 227 -21.84 -21.77 -7.69
CA GLY A 227 -20.69 -21.45 -8.54
C GLY A 227 -19.53 -20.88 -7.71
N LEU A 228 -19.24 -21.48 -6.56
CA LEU A 228 -18.18 -21.02 -5.68
C LEU A 228 -16.82 -21.20 -6.38
N THR A 229 -16.15 -20.10 -6.68
CA THR A 229 -14.86 -20.05 -7.36
C THR A 229 -13.80 -19.53 -6.41
N ARG A 230 -12.58 -20.06 -6.54
CA ARG A 230 -11.44 -19.58 -5.75
C ARG A 230 -11.02 -18.20 -6.25
N SER A 231 -10.70 -17.31 -5.33
CA SER A 231 -10.17 -15.98 -5.64
C SER A 231 -8.91 -16.10 -6.48
N ALA A 232 -8.85 -15.33 -7.58
CA ALA A 232 -7.68 -15.28 -8.46
C ALA A 232 -6.63 -14.27 -8.00
N LEU A 233 -6.92 -13.50 -6.92
CA LEU A 233 -5.95 -12.62 -6.27
C LEU A 233 -4.88 -13.46 -5.54
N ALA A 234 -4.02 -14.11 -6.31
CA ALA A 234 -2.90 -14.89 -5.81
C ALA A 234 -1.71 -13.97 -5.59
N ASN A 235 -1.46 -13.51 -4.35
CA ASN A 235 -0.23 -12.88 -3.86
C ASN A 235 0.49 -11.91 -4.82
N LEU A 236 -0.22 -11.30 -5.79
CA LEU A 236 0.40 -10.46 -6.78
C LEU A 236 0.95 -9.23 -6.04
N PRO A 237 2.10 -8.69 -6.46
CA PRO A 237 2.58 -7.43 -5.92
C PRO A 237 1.43 -6.43 -5.94
N ALA A 238 1.14 -5.83 -4.79
CA ALA A 238 0.12 -4.78 -4.71
C ALA A 238 0.38 -3.75 -5.83
N GLU A 239 -0.64 -3.44 -6.61
CA GLU A 239 -0.51 -2.43 -7.65
C GLU A 239 -0.06 -1.12 -7.01
N THR A 240 0.96 -0.49 -7.61
CA THR A 240 1.52 0.77 -7.11
C THR A 240 0.46 1.86 -7.28
N GLY A 241 -0.11 2.33 -6.17
CA GLY A 241 -1.15 3.35 -6.18
C GLY A 241 -1.26 4.09 -4.85
N LEU A 242 -1.77 5.31 -4.91
CA LEU A 242 -2.13 6.08 -3.71
C LEU A 242 -3.52 5.65 -3.24
N THR A 243 -3.61 4.89 -2.15
CA THR A 243 -4.88 4.56 -1.51
C THR A 243 -5.17 5.55 -0.39
N ARG A 244 -6.17 6.41 -0.57
CA ARG A 244 -6.66 7.29 0.50
C ARG A 244 -7.62 6.50 1.39
N ILE A 245 -7.21 6.22 2.62
CA ILE A 245 -8.07 5.64 3.66
C ILE A 245 -8.66 6.80 4.47
N ALA A 246 -9.99 6.90 4.53
CA ALA A 246 -10.68 7.88 5.38
C ALA A 246 -11.63 7.15 6.34
N VAL A 247 -11.61 7.55 7.60
CA VAL A 247 -12.58 7.09 8.61
C VAL A 247 -13.79 8.02 8.55
N LEU A 248 -14.93 7.51 8.08
CA LEU A 248 -16.21 8.20 8.21
C LEU A 248 -16.63 8.19 9.68
N ARG A 249 -16.48 9.33 10.37
CA ARG A 249 -17.20 9.55 11.64
C ARG A 249 -18.65 9.89 11.29
N ALA A 250 -19.57 8.99 11.62
CA ALA A 250 -20.99 9.35 11.68
C ALA A 250 -21.17 10.34 12.84
N SER A 251 -21.77 11.49 12.53
CA SER A 251 -22.20 12.52 13.48
C SER A 251 -23.48 12.13 14.21
#